data_AF-Q1MXI4-F1
#
_entry.id   AF-Q1MXI4-F1
#
_cell.length_a   1.000
_cell.length_b   1.000
_cell.length_c   1.000
_cell.angle_alpha   90.00
_cell.angle_beta   90.00
_cell.angle_gamma   90.00
#
_symmetry.space_group_name_H-M   'P 1'
#
loop_
_entity.id
_entity.type
_entity.pdbx_description
1 polymer ?
#
loop_
_entity_poly.entity_id
_entity_poly.type
_entity_poly.pdbx_seq_one_letter_code
_entity_poly.pdbx_strand_id
1 'polypeptide(L)'
;MKRSVGFVIFFALSFLALSASASTTGQEFQAFYDWVFGAATGFLGRGIAITAGIIGLAIGAGMGKAIPALMGVLLAIIGSIGPTIINSLFGSALI
;
A
#
# COMPACT_ATOMS: atom_id res chain seq x y z
N MET A 1 4.39 38.38 29.72
CA MET A 1 4.93 37.24 28.95
C MET A 1 4.02 36.01 28.85
N LYS A 2 3.11 35.71 29.79
CA LYS A 2 2.23 34.51 29.70
C LYS A 2 1.15 34.55 28.60
N ARG A 3 0.78 35.74 28.11
CA ARG A 3 -0.25 35.90 27.05
C ARG A 3 0.25 35.55 25.64
N SER A 4 1.54 35.75 25.34
CA SER A 4 2.12 35.42 24.03
C SER A 4 2.34 33.91 23.85
N VAL A 5 2.70 33.21 24.92
CA VAL A 5 2.89 31.74 24.90
C VAL A 5 1.57 31.01 24.62
N GLY A 6 0.47 31.47 25.22
CA GLY A 6 -0.86 30.92 24.95
C GLY A 6 -1.30 31.09 23.50
N PHE A 7 -1.00 32.24 22.88
CA PHE A 7 -1.31 32.49 21.47
C PHE A 7 -0.48 31.61 20.52
N VAL A 8 0.81 31.40 20.81
CA VAL A 8 1.68 30.51 20.03
C VAL A 8 1.22 29.05 20.11
N ILE A 9 0.81 28.60 21.30
CA ILE A 9 0.28 27.24 21.49
C ILE A 9 -1.05 27.06 20.77
N PHE A 10 -1.95 28.05 20.82
CA PHE A 10 -3.23 28.02 20.11
C PHE A 10 -3.05 27.99 18.59
N PHE A 11 -2.08 28.74 18.06
CA PHE A 11 -1.73 28.75 16.64
C PHE A 11 -1.10 27.41 16.21
N ALA A 12 -0.20 26.85 17.02
CA ALA A 12 0.40 25.53 16.77
C ALA A 12 -0.64 24.39 16.78
N LEU A 13 -1.61 24.45 17.71
CA LEU A 13 -2.72 23.49 17.77
C LEU A 13 -3.68 23.63 16.59
N SER A 14 -3.86 24.85 16.07
CA SER A 14 -4.70 25.11 14.88
C SER A 14 -4.08 24.55 13.61
N PHE A 15 -2.74 24.59 13.48
CA PHE A 15 -2.00 23.92 12.40
C PHE A 15 -2.07 22.39 12.51
N LEU A 16 -2.03 21.83 13.71
CA LEU A 16 -2.24 20.38 13.93
C LEU A 16 -3.68 19.95 13.60
N ALA A 17 -4.67 20.81 13.85
CA ALA A 17 -6.07 20.56 13.51
C ALA A 17 -6.33 20.62 11.99
N LEU A 18 -5.54 21.39 11.23
CA LEU A 18 -5.57 21.37 9.76
C LEU A 18 -5.05 20.03 9.19
N SER A 19 -4.13 19.37 9.90
CA SER A 19 -3.70 18.00 9.59
C SER A 19 -4.72 16.92 10.00
N ALA A 20 -5.76 17.31 10.75
CA ALA A 20 -6.84 16.44 11.20
C ALA A 20 -8.14 16.64 10.40
N SER A 21 -8.16 17.54 9.41
CA SER A 21 -9.21 17.57 8.39
C SER A 21 -8.95 16.47 7.35
N ALA A 22 -8.99 15.22 7.80
CA ALA A 22 -9.23 14.04 6.96
C ALA A 22 -10.71 14.03 6.51
N SER A 23 -11.19 15.16 5.98
CA SER A 23 -12.51 15.23 5.38
C SER A 23 -12.47 14.49 4.04
N THR A 24 -13.53 13.75 3.81
CA THR A 24 -13.91 12.88 2.69
C THR A 24 -13.89 13.51 1.28
N THR A 25 -13.11 14.56 1.03
CA THR A 25 -13.04 15.33 -0.24
C THR A 25 -12.16 14.71 -1.33
N GLY A 26 -11.69 13.47 -1.15
CA GLY A 26 -11.18 12.61 -2.22
C GLY A 26 -9.82 12.98 -2.84
N GLN A 27 -9.40 14.25 -2.87
CA GLN A 27 -8.20 14.67 -3.61
C GLN A 27 -6.87 14.46 -2.89
N GLU A 28 -6.81 14.65 -1.57
CA GLU A 28 -5.56 14.56 -0.81
C GLU A 28 -4.97 13.13 -0.75
N PHE A 29 -5.84 12.11 -0.84
CA PHE A 29 -5.42 10.71 -0.90
C PHE A 29 -5.39 10.15 -2.33
N GLN A 30 -5.85 10.91 -3.33
CA GLN A 30 -5.87 10.48 -4.73
C GLN A 30 -4.45 10.38 -5.30
N ALA A 31 -3.60 11.38 -5.04
CA ALA A 31 -2.20 11.32 -5.47
C ALA A 31 -1.44 10.14 -4.83
N PHE A 32 -1.74 9.83 -3.56
CA PHE A 32 -1.18 8.67 -2.88
C PHE A 32 -1.73 7.36 -3.46
N TYR A 33 -3.03 7.27 -3.71
CA TYR A 33 -3.68 6.12 -4.35
C TYR A 33 -3.10 5.85 -5.74
N ASP A 34 -2.97 6.86 -6.59
CA ASP A 34 -2.44 6.72 -7.95
C ASP A 34 -0.98 6.26 -7.95
N TRP A 35 -0.16 6.76 -7.01
CA TRP A 35 1.22 6.31 -6.85
C TRP A 35 1.31 4.85 -6.40
N VAL A 36 0.56 4.46 -5.36
CA VAL A 36 0.54 3.07 -4.86
C VAL A 36 -0.04 2.12 -5.93
N PHE A 37 -1.11 2.53 -6.60
CA PHE A 37 -1.76 1.74 -7.64
C PHE A 37 -0.85 1.57 -8.86
N GLY A 38 -0.17 2.63 -9.30
CA GLY A 38 0.84 2.57 -10.37
C GLY A 38 2.03 1.69 -9.99
N ALA A 39 2.49 1.75 -8.74
CA ALA A 39 3.53 0.87 -8.24
C ALA A 39 3.09 -0.61 -8.23
N ALA A 40 1.85 -0.88 -7.79
CA ALA A 40 1.31 -2.22 -7.68
C ALA A 40 0.98 -2.87 -9.03
N THR A 41 0.48 -2.10 -10.00
CA THR A 41 0.11 -2.60 -11.35
C THR A 41 1.26 -2.55 -12.36
N GLY A 42 2.23 -1.67 -12.14
CA GLY A 42 3.38 -1.45 -13.01
C GLY A 42 4.50 -2.49 -12.84
N PHE A 43 5.67 -2.16 -13.38
CA PHE A 43 6.84 -3.05 -13.34
C PHE A 43 7.36 -3.32 -11.93
N LEU A 44 7.10 -2.43 -10.98
CA LEU A 44 7.55 -2.59 -9.59
C LEU A 44 6.84 -3.79 -8.93
N GLY A 45 5.50 -3.79 -8.89
CA GLY A 45 4.71 -4.88 -8.33
C GLY A 45 4.95 -6.21 -9.04
N ARG A 46 5.04 -6.19 -10.38
CA ARG A 46 5.39 -7.37 -11.18
C ARG A 46 6.80 -7.89 -10.87
N GLY A 47 7.77 -6.98 -10.73
CA GLY A 47 9.15 -7.32 -10.38
C GLY A 47 9.27 -7.95 -9.00
N ILE A 48 8.56 -7.41 -7.99
CA ILE A 48 8.50 -7.98 -6.65
C ILE A 48 7.84 -9.37 -6.69
N ALA A 49 6.72 -9.53 -7.41
CA ALA A 49 6.04 -10.81 -7.53
C ALA A 49 6.94 -11.89 -8.14
N ILE A 50 7.64 -11.57 -9.24
CA ILE A 50 8.57 -12.49 -9.90
C ILE A 50 9.73 -12.84 -8.98
N THR A 51 10.34 -11.84 -8.31
CA THR A 51 11.48 -12.05 -7.42
C THR A 51 11.09 -12.91 -6.22
N ALA A 52 9.92 -12.67 -5.62
CA ALA A 52 9.39 -13.47 -4.54
C ALA A 52 9.12 -14.92 -4.97
N GLY A 53 8.61 -15.13 -6.19
CA GLY A 53 8.45 -16.46 -6.78
C GLY A 53 9.76 -17.20 -6.98
N ILE A 54 10.79 -16.50 -7.50
CA ILE A 54 12.13 -17.07 -7.70
C ILE A 54 12.77 -17.43 -6.35
N ILE A 55 12.68 -16.56 -5.34
CA ILE A 55 13.22 -16.84 -4.00
C ILE A 55 12.52 -18.04 -3.38
N GLY A 56 11.19 -18.10 -3.45
CA GLY A 56 10.44 -19.24 -2.91
C GLY A 56 10.73 -20.55 -3.66
N LEU A 57 10.91 -20.51 -4.98
CA LEU A 57 11.39 -21.65 -5.78
C LEU A 57 12.81 -22.07 -5.39
N ALA A 58 13.73 -21.12 -5.19
CA ALA A 58 15.10 -21.40 -4.79
C ALA A 58 15.18 -22.06 -3.41
N ILE A 59 14.38 -21.56 -2.45
CA ILE A 59 14.28 -22.15 -1.11
C ILE A 59 13.66 -23.56 -1.20
N GLY A 60 12.58 -23.72 -1.96
CA GLY A 60 11.94 -25.03 -2.11
C GLY A 60 12.82 -26.06 -2.81
N ALA A 61 13.61 -25.64 -3.80
CA ALA A 61 14.62 -26.47 -4.44
C ALA A 61 15.73 -26.86 -3.46
N GLY A 62 16.21 -25.93 -2.63
CA GLY A 62 17.22 -26.18 -1.61
C GLY A 62 16.77 -27.13 -0.49
N MET A 63 15.49 -27.11 -0.13
CA MET A 63 14.94 -28.00 0.89
C MET A 63 14.49 -29.38 0.34
N GLY A 64 14.46 -29.55 -0.98
CA GLY A 64 13.99 -30.79 -1.63
C GLY A 64 12.51 -31.09 -1.37
N LYS A 65 11.70 -30.07 -1.03
CA LYS A 65 10.27 -30.21 -0.72
C LYS A 65 9.45 -29.34 -1.67
N ALA A 66 8.45 -29.93 -2.30
CA ALA A 66 7.59 -29.24 -3.26
C ALA A 66 6.71 -28.14 -2.61
N ILE A 67 6.32 -28.33 -1.35
CA ILE A 67 5.42 -27.39 -0.64
C ILE A 67 6.00 -25.97 -0.52
N PRO A 68 7.23 -25.75 -0.01
CA PRO A 68 7.80 -24.40 0.05
C PRO A 68 8.00 -23.74 -1.31
N ALA A 69 8.32 -24.52 -2.35
CA ALA A 69 8.37 -24.03 -3.74
C ALA A 69 7.00 -23.56 -4.22
N LEU A 70 5.96 -24.35 -3.99
CA LEU A 70 4.57 -24.01 -4.35
C LEU A 70 4.08 -22.76 -3.63
N MET A 71 4.45 -22.57 -2.35
CA MET A 71 4.09 -21.36 -1.61
C MET A 71 4.72 -20.09 -2.20
N GLY A 72 5.96 -20.17 -2.69
CA GLY A 72 6.60 -19.07 -3.42
C GLY A 72 5.87 -18.71 -4.72
N VAL A 73 5.50 -19.73 -5.50
CA VAL A 73 4.74 -19.54 -6.73
C VAL A 73 3.35 -18.97 -6.46
N LEU A 74 2.64 -19.46 -5.44
CA LEU A 74 1.34 -18.92 -5.02
C LEU A 74 1.45 -17.46 -4.58
N LEU A 75 2.48 -17.11 -3.80
CA LEU A 75 2.75 -15.72 -3.39
C LEU A 75 2.97 -14.81 -4.62
N ALA A 76 3.72 -15.29 -5.61
CA ALA A 76 3.93 -14.55 -6.86
C ALA A 76 2.62 -14.33 -7.63
N ILE A 77 1.78 -15.36 -7.74
CA ILE A 77 0.49 -15.28 -8.43
C ILE A 77 -0.44 -14.29 -7.71
N ILE A 78 -0.62 -14.44 -6.40
CA ILE A 78 -1.51 -13.57 -5.60
C ILE A 78 -0.98 -12.13 -5.61
N GLY A 79 0.34 -11.93 -5.50
CA GLY A 79 0.97 -10.61 -5.58
C GLY A 79 0.74 -9.92 -6.93
N SER A 80 0.61 -10.67 -8.03
CA SER A 80 0.32 -10.13 -9.36
C SER A 80 -1.16 -9.80 -9.59
N ILE A 81 -2.08 -10.56 -8.99
CA ILE A 81 -3.53 -10.43 -9.20
C ILE A 81 -4.18 -9.52 -8.14
N GLY A 82 -3.56 -9.36 -6.97
CA GLY A 82 -4.05 -8.53 -5.85
C GLY A 82 -4.54 -7.13 -6.24
N PRO A 83 -3.79 -6.34 -7.05
CA PRO A 83 -4.24 -5.01 -7.48
C PRO A 83 -5.54 -5.05 -8.28
N THR A 84 -5.74 -6.10 -9.08
CA THR A 84 -6.95 -6.30 -9.89
C THR A 84 -8.15 -6.63 -9.00
N ILE A 85 -7.96 -7.52 -8.02
CA ILE A 85 -9.03 -7.90 -7.06
C ILE A 85 -9.46 -6.70 -6.22
N ILE A 86 -8.50 -5.92 -5.73
CA ILE A 86 -8.77 -4.70 -4.94
C ILE A 86 -9.61 -3.73 -5.78
N ASN A 87 -9.22 -3.46 -7.02
CA ASN A 87 -10.00 -2.58 -7.88
C ASN A 87 -11.38 -3.13 -8.25
N SER A 88 -11.52 -4.44 -8.45
CA SER A 88 -12.84 -5.04 -8.68
C SER A 88 -13.74 -4.92 -7.44
N LEU A 89 -13.18 -5.06 -6.24
CA LEU A 89 -13.92 -4.94 -4.99
C LEU A 89 -14.40 -3.51 -4.74
N PHE A 90 -13.50 -2.53 -4.87
CA PHE A 90 -13.84 -1.12 -4.62
C PHE A 90 -14.56 -0.45 -5.79
N GLY A 91 -14.32 -0.89 -7.03
CA GLY A 91 -15.08 -0.45 -8.21
C GLY A 91 -16.51 -0.99 -8.25
N SER A 92 -16.76 -2.17 -7.66
CA SER A 92 -18.11 -2.72 -7.49
C SER A 92 -18.83 -2.19 -6.24
N ALA A 93 -18.11 -1.55 -5.31
CA ALA A 93 -18.66 -0.96 -4.08
C ALA A 93 -19.11 0.50 -4.25
N LEU A 94 -19.26 0.98 -5.49
CA LEU A 94 -19.94 2.25 -5.77
C LEU A 94 -21.44 2.13 -5.46
N ILE A 95 -21.76 2.39 -4.19
CA ILE A 95 -23.00 3.04 -3.76
C ILE A 95 -22.66 4.51 -3.52
#